data_AF-A0A4U8UFF3-F1
#
_entry.id   AF-A0A4U8UFF3-F1
#
_cell.length_a   1.000
_cell.length_b   1.000
_cell.length_c   1.000
_cell.angle_alpha   90.00
_cell.angle_beta   90.00
_cell.angle_gamma   90.00
#
_symmetry.space_group_name_H-M   'P 1'
#
loop_
_entity.id
_entity.type
_entity.pdbx_description
1 polymer ?
#
loop_
_entity_poly.entity_id
_entity_poly.type
_entity_poly.pdbx_seq_one_letter_code
_entity_poly.pdbx_strand_id
1 'polypeptide(L)'
;MFKENVIGEIVLSEEDCLKMAEKEKEYKSKVAQWKEVSEKEYWEMLDILPPIWFGSGFFMREALYADFHDFYIKKENKYYKAVFSRNNTWGEIKDSLESFIKEEEE
;
A
#
# COMPACT_ATOMS: atom_id res chain seq x y z
N MET A 1 -41.98 31.06 -1.30
CA MET A 1 -40.75 31.15 -2.12
C MET A 1 -39.60 30.75 -1.21
N PHE A 2 -39.31 29.46 -1.10
CA PHE A 2 -38.19 28.95 -0.32
C PHE A 2 -36.97 28.91 -1.24
N LYS A 3 -35.88 29.58 -0.84
CA LYS A 3 -34.61 29.51 -1.56
C LYS A 3 -33.95 28.20 -1.16
N GLU A 4 -33.98 27.23 -2.07
CA GLU A 4 -33.19 26.01 -1.95
C GLU A 4 -31.72 26.33 -2.22
N ASN A 5 -30.90 26.31 -1.18
CA ASN A 5 -29.45 26.18 -1.29
C ASN A 5 -29.13 24.70 -1.12
N VAL A 6 -29.18 23.93 -2.22
CA VAL A 6 -28.72 22.55 -2.25
C VAL A 6 -27.27 22.55 -2.70
N ILE A 7 -26.35 22.55 -1.74
CA ILE A 7 -25.00 22.03 -1.98
C ILE A 7 -25.14 20.53 -1.77
N GLY A 8 -25.07 19.76 -2.86
CA GLY A 8 -25.42 18.34 -2.87
C GLY A 8 -24.72 17.55 -1.75
N GLU A 9 -25.50 17.11 -0.76
CA GLU A 9 -25.06 16.09 0.18
C GLU A 9 -24.94 14.77 -0.60
N ILE A 10 -23.73 14.23 -0.67
CA ILE A 10 -23.53 12.84 -1.04
C ILE A 10 -24.06 12.01 0.14
N VAL A 11 -25.33 11.60 0.06
CA VAL A 11 -25.90 10.65 1.01
C VAL A 11 -25.38 9.26 0.62
N LEU A 12 -24.38 8.77 1.34
CA LEU A 12 -23.91 7.39 1.20
C LEU A 12 -25.01 6.44 1.69
N SER A 13 -25.33 5.43 0.88
CA SER A 13 -26.26 4.38 1.32
C SER A 13 -25.62 3.53 2.41
N GLU A 14 -26.44 2.89 3.27
CA GLU A 14 -25.92 1.96 4.29
C GLU A 14 -25.11 0.82 3.66
N GLU A 15 -25.49 0.37 2.47
CA GLU A 15 -24.79 -0.65 1.70
C GLU A 15 -23.40 -0.19 1.23
N ASP A 16 -23.25 1.07 0.85
CA ASP A 16 -21.95 1.63 0.46
C ASP A 16 -21.02 1.77 1.67
N CYS A 17 -21.55 2.19 2.81
CA CYS A 17 -20.81 2.24 4.08
C CYS A 17 -20.31 0.84 4.49
N LEU A 18 -21.13 -0.19 4.36
CA LEU A 18 -20.75 -1.58 4.65
C LEU A 18 -19.65 -2.09 3.72
N LYS A 19 -19.77 -1.87 2.41
CA LYS A 19 -18.73 -2.24 1.43
C LYS A 19 -17.40 -1.53 1.70
N MET A 20 -17.44 -0.26 2.10
CA MET A 20 -16.24 0.48 2.48
C MET A 20 -15.57 -0.10 3.73
N ALA A 21 -16.34 -0.46 4.76
CA ALA A 21 -15.83 -1.05 5.98
C ALA A 21 -15.22 -2.45 5.74
N GLU A 22 -15.84 -3.27 4.90
CA GLU A 22 -15.29 -4.58 4.49
C GLU A 22 -13.98 -4.40 3.72
N LYS A 23 -13.93 -3.45 2.78
CA LYS A 23 -12.72 -3.13 2.02
C LYS A 23 -11.60 -2.60 2.92
N GLU A 24 -11.92 -1.79 3.92
CA GLU A 24 -10.97 -1.29 4.91
C GLU A 24 -10.43 -2.41 5.81
N LYS A 25 -11.29 -3.35 6.22
CA LYS A 25 -10.89 -4.52 6.99
C LYS A 25 -9.96 -5.44 6.20
N GLU A 26 -10.30 -5.71 4.94
CA GLU A 26 -9.44 -6.48 4.04
C GLU A 26 -8.09 -5.78 3.85
N TYR A 27 -8.11 -4.47 3.62
CA TYR A 27 -6.92 -3.62 3.50
C TYR A 27 -6.01 -3.74 4.73
N LYS A 28 -6.56 -3.56 5.93
CA LYS A 28 -5.80 -3.66 7.19
C LYS A 28 -5.21 -5.06 7.42
N SER A 29 -5.83 -6.11 6.88
CA SER A 29 -5.35 -7.48 7.06
C SER A 29 -4.18 -7.86 6.14
N LYS A 30 -3.96 -7.13 5.04
CA LYS A 30 -2.97 -7.47 4.00
C LYS A 30 -1.85 -6.44 3.88
N VAL A 31 -2.11 -5.18 4.20
CA VAL A 31 -1.16 -4.08 4.04
C VAL A 31 -0.07 -4.14 5.12
N ALA A 32 1.13 -3.67 4.78
CA ALA A 32 2.24 -3.52 5.73
C ALA A 32 2.72 -4.85 6.36
N GLN A 33 2.41 -5.99 5.74
CA GLN A 33 2.98 -7.28 6.10
C GLN A 33 4.41 -7.39 5.55
N TRP A 34 5.32 -6.73 6.24
CA TRP A 34 6.74 -6.75 5.90
C TRP A 34 7.34 -8.12 6.09
N LYS A 35 8.26 -8.45 5.19
CA LYS A 35 9.19 -9.55 5.33
C LYS A 35 10.51 -9.20 4.68
N GLU A 36 11.58 -9.68 5.29
CA GLU A 36 12.90 -9.67 4.66
C GLU A 36 12.90 -10.67 3.49
N VAL A 37 13.53 -10.29 2.39
CA VAL A 37 13.73 -11.13 1.20
C VAL A 37 15.21 -11.17 0.86
N SER A 38 15.62 -12.19 0.11
CA SER A 38 17.01 -12.26 -0.35
C SER A 38 17.30 -11.18 -1.39
N GLU A 39 18.57 -10.79 -1.50
CA GLU A 39 19.05 -9.90 -2.57
C GLU A 39 18.69 -10.45 -3.96
N LYS A 40 18.87 -11.76 -4.16
CA LYS A 40 18.56 -12.43 -5.41
C LYS A 40 17.08 -12.26 -5.77
N GLU A 41 16.17 -12.54 -4.83
CA GLU A 41 14.73 -12.39 -5.05
C GLU A 41 14.35 -10.94 -5.40
N TYR A 42 14.95 -9.96 -4.71
CA TYR A 42 14.70 -8.54 -4.98
C TYR A 42 15.08 -8.15 -6.42
N TRP A 43 16.25 -8.58 -6.89
CA TRP A 43 16.72 -8.26 -8.24
C TRP A 43 15.99 -9.05 -9.32
N GLU A 44 15.65 -10.32 -9.07
CA GLU A 44 14.85 -11.13 -10.01
C GLU A 44 13.52 -10.47 -10.37
N MET A 45 12.90 -9.75 -9.43
CA MET A 45 11.66 -9.04 -9.71
C MET A 45 11.82 -7.96 -10.78
N LEU A 46 12.95 -7.25 -10.78
CA LEU A 46 13.23 -6.20 -11.76
C LEU A 46 13.42 -6.73 -13.19
N ASP A 47 13.76 -8.00 -13.33
CA ASP A 47 13.90 -8.68 -14.63
C ASP A 47 12.55 -9.19 -15.18
N ILE A 48 11.56 -9.41 -14.31
CA ILE A 48 10.25 -9.96 -14.70
C ILE A 48 9.37 -8.87 -15.32
N LEU A 49 9.25 -7.73 -14.67
CA LEU A 49 8.42 -6.61 -15.12
C LEU A 49 9.11 -5.27 -14.83
N PRO A 50 8.85 -4.23 -15.65
CA PRO A 50 9.40 -2.90 -15.38
C PRO A 50 8.89 -2.36 -14.03
N PRO A 51 9.76 -1.78 -13.20
CA PRO A 51 9.37 -1.19 -11.93
C PRO A 51 8.67 0.16 -12.09
N ILE A 52 7.80 0.48 -11.14
CA ILE A 52 7.29 1.82 -10.88
C ILE A 52 7.93 2.31 -9.59
N TRP A 53 8.93 3.18 -9.73
CA TRP A 53 9.67 3.74 -8.61
C TRP A 53 8.80 4.68 -7.77
N PHE A 54 8.87 4.53 -6.45
CA PHE A 54 8.13 5.35 -5.49
C PHE A 54 8.94 5.51 -4.19
N GLY A 55 9.37 6.74 -3.91
CA GLY A 55 10.31 7.00 -2.82
C GLY A 55 11.63 6.27 -3.04
N SER A 56 12.04 5.47 -2.05
CA SER A 56 13.27 4.67 -2.11
C SER A 56 13.06 3.21 -2.56
N GLY A 57 11.84 2.84 -2.94
CA GLY A 57 11.50 1.50 -3.40
C GLY A 57 10.71 1.52 -4.71
N PHE A 58 10.11 0.38 -5.05
CA PHE A 58 9.31 0.26 -6.26
C PHE A 58 8.15 -0.72 -6.12
N PHE A 59 7.11 -0.50 -6.91
CA PHE A 59 6.08 -1.47 -7.21
C PHE A 59 6.36 -2.14 -8.56
N MET A 60 5.81 -3.33 -8.80
CA MET A 60 5.80 -3.92 -10.15
C MET A 60 4.73 -3.26 -11.02
N ARG A 61 4.90 -3.19 -12.36
CA ARG A 61 3.91 -2.55 -13.27
C ARG A 61 2.49 -3.12 -13.23
N GLU A 62 2.31 -4.35 -12.74
CA GLU A 62 1.00 -4.91 -12.39
C GLU A 62 0.24 -4.07 -11.35
N ALA A 63 0.94 -3.15 -10.68
CA ALA A 63 0.42 -2.12 -9.81
C ALA A 63 -0.64 -1.20 -10.43
N LEU A 64 -0.85 -1.28 -11.74
CA LEU A 64 -1.88 -0.51 -12.40
C LEU A 64 -3.27 -1.18 -12.39
N TYR A 65 -3.34 -2.49 -12.12
CA TYR A 65 -4.52 -3.30 -12.41
C TYR A 65 -5.25 -3.89 -11.19
N ALA A 66 -4.67 -3.79 -9.99
CA ALA A 66 -5.32 -4.22 -8.75
C ALA A 66 -5.31 -3.09 -7.70
N ASP A 67 -5.87 -3.39 -6.52
CA ASP A 67 -5.92 -2.47 -5.38
C ASP A 67 -4.71 -2.61 -4.44
N PHE A 68 -4.02 -3.76 -4.50
CA PHE A 68 -2.95 -4.17 -3.59
C PHE A 68 -1.78 -4.77 -4.38
N HIS A 69 -0.57 -4.35 -4.03
CA HIS A 69 0.64 -4.68 -4.78
C HIS A 69 1.84 -4.87 -3.89
N ASP A 70 2.71 -5.78 -4.31
CA ASP A 70 4.02 -5.91 -3.69
C ASP A 70 4.85 -4.66 -3.96
N PHE A 71 5.36 -4.10 -2.87
CA PHE A 71 6.34 -3.03 -2.81
C PHE A 71 7.66 -3.62 -2.34
N TYR A 72 8.74 -3.26 -3.03
CA TYR A 72 10.08 -3.73 -2.74
C TYR A 72 10.95 -2.56 -2.36
N ILE A 73 11.78 -2.73 -1.33
CA ILE A 73 12.72 -1.70 -0.89
C ILE A 73 14.01 -2.29 -0.33
N LYS A 74 15.12 -1.61 -0.60
CA LYS A 74 16.41 -1.86 0.06
C LYS A 74 16.62 -0.86 1.19
N LYS A 75 17.00 -1.33 2.37
CA LYS A 75 17.31 -0.51 3.55
C LYS A 75 18.47 -1.16 4.31
N GLU A 76 19.56 -0.40 4.53
CA GLU A 76 20.72 -0.80 5.36
C GLU A 76 21.26 -2.21 5.05
N ASN A 77 21.44 -2.50 3.75
CA ASN A 77 21.89 -3.79 3.20
C ASN A 77 20.93 -4.98 3.29
N LYS A 78 19.73 -4.77 3.83
CA LYS A 78 18.64 -5.73 3.78
C LYS A 78 17.62 -5.34 2.71
N TYR A 79 16.90 -6.35 2.24
CA TYR A 79 15.88 -6.21 1.21
C TYR A 79 14.55 -6.64 1.80
N TYR A 80 13.51 -5.87 1.52
CA TYR A 80 12.20 -6.07 2.12
C TYR A 80 11.12 -6.05 1.06
N LYS A 81 10.05 -6.79 1.32
CA LYS A 81 8.80 -6.63 0.60
C LYS A 81 7.59 -6.60 1.52
N ALA A 82 6.58 -5.85 1.10
CA ALA A 82 5.28 -5.78 1.75
C ALA A 82 4.21 -5.41 0.72
N VAL A 83 2.95 -5.67 1.05
CA VAL A 83 1.82 -5.28 0.22
C VAL A 83 1.38 -3.86 0.61
N PHE A 84 1.19 -3.00 -0.38
CA PHE A 84 0.56 -1.68 -0.21
C PHE A 84 -0.44 -1.41 -1.33
N SER A 85 -1.33 -0.46 -1.07
CA SER A 85 -2.17 0.11 -2.10
C SER A 85 -1.51 1.33 -2.74
N ARG A 86 -1.93 1.68 -3.95
CA ARG A 86 -1.54 2.95 -4.58
C ARG A 86 -2.02 4.18 -3.83
N ASN A 87 -3.01 4.04 -2.95
CA ASN A 87 -3.48 5.13 -2.10
C ASN A 87 -2.55 5.40 -0.92
N ASN A 88 -1.59 4.49 -0.64
CA ASN A 88 -0.60 4.72 0.39
C ASN A 88 0.36 5.83 0.00
N THR A 89 0.62 6.72 0.94
CA THR A 89 1.65 7.73 0.81
C THR A 89 3.02 7.12 1.09
N TRP A 90 4.07 7.76 0.56
CA TRP A 90 5.44 7.37 0.89
C TRP A 90 5.74 7.45 2.39
N GLY A 91 5.16 8.42 3.10
CA GLY A 91 5.29 8.54 4.55
C GLY A 91 4.75 7.32 5.29
N GLU A 92 3.53 6.88 4.95
CA GLU A 92 2.93 5.68 5.55
C GLU A 92 3.75 4.41 5.31
N ILE A 93 4.27 4.23 4.08
CA ILE A 93 5.13 3.08 3.75
C ILE A 93 6.42 3.13 4.57
N LYS A 94 7.06 4.30 4.63
CA LYS A 94 8.31 4.49 5.34
C LYS A 94 8.14 4.26 6.85
N ASP A 95 7.15 4.90 7.47
CA ASP A 95 6.89 4.76 8.90
C ASP A 95 6.57 3.31 9.26
N SER A 96 5.80 2.62 8.40
CA SER A 96 5.52 1.20 8.55
C SER A 96 6.77 0.31 8.50
N LEU A 97 7.69 0.58 7.57
CA LEU A 97 8.97 -0.16 7.50
C LEU A 97 9.83 0.09 8.74
N GLU A 98 9.90 1.34 9.19
CA GLU A 98 10.69 1.71 10.37
C GLU A 98 10.14 1.06 11.64
N SER A 99 8.81 0.93 11.78
CA SER A 99 8.20 0.16 12.86
C SER A 99 8.59 -1.32 12.82
N PHE A 100 8.46 -1.96 11.65
CA PHE A 100 8.81 -3.37 11.48
C PHE A 100 10.28 -3.66 11.82
N ILE A 101 11.21 -2.82 11.36
CA ILE A 101 12.64 -3.01 11.64
C ILE A 101 12.93 -2.89 13.14
N LYS A 102 12.28 -1.94 13.84
CA LYS A 102 12.46 -1.79 15.29
C LYS A 102 11.93 -3.00 16.06
N GLU A 103 10.79 -3.55 15.66
CA GLU A 103 10.20 -4.73 16.30
C GLU A 103 11.08 -5.99 16.15
N GLU A 104 11.82 -6.12 15.05
CA GLU A 104 12.77 -7.23 14.83
C GLU A 104 14.09 -7.09 15.61
N GLU A 105 14.39 -5.90 16.14
CA GLU A 105 15.61 -5.61 16.92
C GLU A 105 15.41 -5.79 18.44
N GLU A 106 14.17 -5.94 18.91
CA GLU A 106 13.79 -6.17 20.33
C GLU A 106 13.75 -7.66 20.71
#